data_AF-A0A382IFF1-F1
#
_entry.id   AF-A0A382IFF1-F1
#
_cell.length_a   1.000
_cell.length_b   1.000
_cell.length_c   1.000
_cell.angle_alpha   90.00
_cell.angle_beta   90.00
_cell.angle_gamma   90.00
#
_symmetry.space_group_name_H-M   'P 1'
#
loop_
_entity.id
_entity.type
_entity.pdbx_description
1 polymer ?
#
loop_
_entity_poly.entity_id
_entity_poly.type
_entity_poly.pdbx_seq_one_letter_code
_entity_poly.pdbx_strand_id
1 'polypeptide(L)'
;MISGSALLIWSFFIQFQINENYLDFPINEKEAKQKALQYIGSRGWDVSGYTYASDYNHSSWRTSWNENYFSEIPAQKNKKKIDKIDKLAGNHRWNMRWFRPPDTDEIEISYAKDGQLIFFNHIIPDTLAGDSLPQEIAYNVAKIFLKNMPFSDFVEKDWVIIDKTQTNKPNRIDHYFQWENNKYNFDNSTIKISLRVHGSQVVRFHRWFEESEELKTQFISWGIISDFFDN
;
A
#
# COMPACT_ATOMS: atom_id res chain seq x y z
N MET A 1 -42.73 -2.79 -20.63
CA MET A 1 -42.28 -4.06 -20.04
C MET A 1 -40.80 -3.93 -19.76
N ILE A 2 -40.43 -3.70 -18.50
CA ILE A 2 -39.02 -3.67 -18.10
C ILE A 2 -38.56 -5.13 -18.13
N SER A 3 -37.58 -5.46 -18.97
CA SER A 3 -37.12 -6.84 -19.13
C SER A 3 -36.50 -7.33 -17.83
N GLY A 4 -36.76 -8.58 -17.45
CA GLY A 4 -36.22 -9.17 -16.22
C GLY A 4 -34.69 -9.13 -16.13
N SER A 5 -34.00 -8.97 -17.27
CA SER A 5 -32.55 -8.78 -17.36
C SER A 5 -32.08 -7.45 -16.78
N ALA A 6 -32.84 -6.36 -16.98
CA ALA A 6 -32.50 -5.04 -16.43
C ALA A 6 -32.64 -5.00 -14.89
N LEU A 7 -33.61 -5.73 -14.34
CA LEU A 7 -33.79 -5.87 -12.89
C LEU A 7 -32.71 -6.74 -12.23
N LEU A 8 -32.20 -7.76 -12.93
CA LEU A 8 -31.09 -8.59 -12.45
C LEU A 8 -29.77 -7.80 -12.40
N ILE A 9 -29.48 -7.00 -13.43
CA ILE A 9 -28.29 -6.13 -13.45
C ILE A 9 -28.42 -5.05 -12.35
N TRP A 10 -29.59 -4.42 -12.23
CA TRP A 10 -29.85 -3.42 -11.19
C TRP A 10 -29.76 -3.96 -9.76
N SER A 11 -30.10 -5.23 -9.54
CA SER A 11 -29.94 -5.89 -8.23
C SER A 11 -28.51 -6.33 -7.92
N PHE A 12 -27.67 -6.60 -8.94
CA PHE A 12 -26.22 -6.72 -8.74
C PHE A 12 -25.60 -5.37 -8.35
N PHE A 13 -25.98 -4.27 -9.01
CA PHE A 13 -25.47 -2.93 -8.69
C PHE A 13 -25.88 -2.42 -7.30
N ILE A 14 -27.09 -2.73 -6.81
CA ILE A 14 -27.53 -2.33 -5.47
C ILE A 14 -26.89 -3.18 -4.36
N GLN A 15 -26.45 -4.42 -4.65
CA GLN A 15 -25.62 -5.18 -3.69
C GLN A 15 -24.23 -4.57 -3.45
N PHE A 16 -23.79 -3.65 -4.32
CA PHE A 16 -22.58 -2.84 -4.13
C PHE A 16 -22.83 -1.53 -3.39
N GLN A 17 -24.04 -1.28 -2.87
CA GLN A 17 -24.30 -0.14 -1.99
C GLN A 17 -23.60 -0.35 -0.65
N ILE A 18 -22.43 0.30 -0.54
CA ILE A 18 -21.87 0.98 0.64
C ILE A 18 -22.35 0.33 1.95
N ASN A 19 -21.59 -0.64 2.42
CA ASN A 19 -21.73 -1.16 3.79
C ASN A 19 -21.54 0.01 4.76
N GLU A 20 -22.63 0.44 5.40
CA GLU A 20 -22.72 1.66 6.22
C GLU A 20 -21.74 1.69 7.41
N ASN A 21 -21.13 0.55 7.76
CA ASN A 21 -20.13 0.44 8.83
C ASN A 21 -18.70 0.84 8.40
N TYR A 22 -18.46 1.26 7.16
CA TYR A 22 -17.13 1.72 6.72
C TYR A 22 -16.80 3.17 7.12
N LEU A 23 -17.72 3.90 7.76
CA LEU A 23 -17.62 5.33 8.02
C LEU A 23 -17.12 5.72 9.43
N ASP A 24 -16.92 4.77 10.34
CA ASP A 24 -16.17 5.04 11.56
C ASP A 24 -14.68 5.05 11.23
N PHE A 25 -14.15 6.24 10.99
CA PHE A 25 -12.72 6.47 10.83
C PHE A 25 -12.09 6.67 12.21
N PRO A 26 -11.21 5.76 12.68
CA PRO A 26 -10.46 5.98 13.91
C PRO A 26 -9.56 7.21 13.79
N ILE A 27 -8.99 7.46 12.60
CA ILE A 27 -8.13 8.63 12.34
C ILE A 27 -8.65 9.44 11.14
N ASN A 28 -8.77 10.75 11.31
CA ASN A 28 -9.07 11.70 10.24
C ASN A 28 -7.77 12.24 9.60
N GLU A 29 -7.90 13.03 8.52
CA GLU A 29 -6.76 13.64 7.80
C GLU A 29 -5.80 14.38 8.74
N LYS A 30 -6.35 15.17 9.67
CA LYS A 30 -5.55 15.97 10.61
C LYS A 30 -4.70 15.09 11.53
N GLU A 31 -5.28 14.01 12.06
CA GLU A 31 -4.54 13.05 12.87
C GLU A 31 -3.51 12.28 12.04
N ALA A 32 -3.87 11.83 10.84
CA ALA A 32 -2.95 11.15 9.93
C ALA A 32 -1.74 12.05 9.59
N LYS A 33 -1.99 13.33 9.32
CA LYS A 33 -0.94 14.33 9.09
C LYS A 33 -0.04 14.53 10.29
N GLN A 34 -0.61 14.61 11.50
CA GLN A 34 0.19 14.73 12.73
C GLN A 34 1.07 13.50 12.94
N LYS A 35 0.54 12.30 12.74
CA LYS A 35 1.33 11.04 12.80
C LYS A 35 2.45 11.02 11.76
N ALA A 36 2.16 11.44 10.52
CA ALA A 36 3.16 11.52 9.47
C ALA A 36 4.28 12.50 9.80
N LEU A 37 3.96 13.71 10.30
CA LEU A 37 4.98 14.69 10.72
C LEU A 37 5.83 14.19 11.89
N GLN A 38 5.22 13.48 12.85
CA GLN A 38 5.98 12.82 13.92
C GLN A 38 6.92 11.75 13.38
N TYR A 39 6.45 10.93 12.43
CA TYR A 39 7.29 9.92 11.79
C TYR A 39 8.44 10.57 11.01
N ILE A 40 8.17 11.57 10.17
CA ILE A 40 9.18 12.36 9.43
C ILE A 40 10.25 12.88 10.40
N GLY A 41 9.84 13.54 11.50
CA GLY A 41 10.78 14.04 12.50
C GLY A 41 11.58 12.93 13.18
N SER A 42 10.96 11.78 13.48
CA SER A 42 11.66 10.62 14.08
C SER A 42 12.73 10.01 13.17
N ARG A 43 12.60 10.22 11.85
CA ARG A 43 13.59 9.81 10.84
C ARG A 43 14.68 10.85 10.62
N GLY A 44 14.56 12.03 11.23
CA GLY A 44 15.47 13.17 11.02
C GLY A 44 15.26 13.88 9.69
N TRP A 45 14.11 13.68 9.04
CA TRP A 45 13.76 14.36 7.79
C TRP A 45 13.15 15.73 8.09
N ASP A 46 13.41 16.71 7.23
CA ASP A 46 12.87 18.07 7.33
C ASP A 46 12.01 18.39 6.10
N VAL A 47 10.76 18.78 6.35
CA VAL A 47 9.79 19.19 5.33
C VAL A 47 9.49 20.68 5.37
N SER A 48 10.36 21.47 6.02
CA SER A 48 10.26 22.92 6.02
C SER A 48 10.33 23.49 4.60
N GLY A 49 9.31 24.27 4.22
CA GLY A 49 9.18 24.83 2.87
C GLY A 49 8.66 23.86 1.82
N TYR A 50 8.25 22.64 2.19
CA TYR A 50 7.57 21.71 1.28
C TYR A 50 6.09 22.07 1.16
N THR A 51 5.50 21.79 0.01
CA THR A 51 4.06 21.80 -0.22
C THR A 51 3.47 20.47 0.24
N TYR A 52 2.38 20.53 1.00
CA TYR A 52 1.63 19.37 1.46
C TYR A 52 0.43 19.10 0.56
N ALA A 53 0.22 17.84 0.20
CA ALA A 53 -1.04 17.36 -0.35
C ALA A 53 -1.44 16.03 0.29
N SER A 54 -2.75 15.75 0.29
CA SER A 54 -3.31 14.52 0.80
C SER A 54 -4.52 14.10 0.01
N ASP A 55 -4.70 12.79 -0.06
CA ASP A 55 -5.93 12.18 -0.53
C ASP A 55 -6.36 11.08 0.43
N TYR A 56 -7.66 10.81 0.40
CA TYR A 56 -8.19 9.60 0.97
C TYR A 56 -8.38 8.58 -0.14
N ASN A 57 -7.62 7.49 -0.07
CA ASN A 57 -7.63 6.48 -1.10
C ASN A 57 -8.44 5.26 -0.63
N HIS A 58 -9.57 5.04 -1.31
CA HIS A 58 -10.33 3.80 -1.24
C HIS A 58 -9.90 2.78 -2.31
N SER A 59 -9.17 3.22 -3.34
CA SER A 59 -8.73 2.45 -4.51
C SER A 59 -7.38 2.97 -5.03
N SER A 60 -6.45 2.08 -5.33
CA SER A 60 -5.19 2.36 -6.01
C SER A 60 -5.40 3.16 -7.31
N TRP A 61 -4.35 3.83 -7.74
CA TRP A 61 -4.26 4.71 -8.93
C TRP A 61 -4.56 4.03 -10.28
N ARG A 62 -5.13 2.82 -10.29
CA ARG A 62 -5.14 1.91 -11.45
C ARG A 62 -6.38 2.00 -12.33
N THR A 63 -7.58 2.26 -11.81
CA THR A 63 -8.80 2.36 -12.64
C THR A 63 -9.89 3.24 -12.00
N SER A 64 -10.95 3.57 -12.75
CA SER A 64 -12.20 4.16 -12.24
C SER A 64 -13.15 3.14 -11.61
N TRP A 65 -12.76 1.86 -11.56
CA TRP A 65 -13.63 0.76 -11.14
C TRP A 65 -13.49 0.43 -9.66
N ASN A 66 -14.50 -0.20 -9.07
CA ASN A 66 -14.53 -0.50 -7.63
C ASN A 66 -13.53 -1.59 -7.23
N GLU A 67 -12.39 -1.20 -6.69
CA GLU A 67 -11.32 -2.11 -6.24
C GLU A 67 -11.65 -2.91 -4.97
N ASN A 68 -12.77 -2.65 -4.27
CA ASN A 68 -13.26 -3.56 -3.22
C ASN A 68 -13.45 -4.99 -3.74
N TYR A 69 -13.61 -5.13 -5.06
CA TYR A 69 -13.53 -6.39 -5.77
C TYR A 69 -12.37 -7.29 -5.32
N PHE A 70 -11.17 -6.71 -5.12
CA PHE A 70 -9.97 -7.47 -4.80
C PHE A 70 -9.99 -8.07 -3.39
N SER A 71 -10.71 -7.46 -2.44
CA SER A 71 -10.92 -8.06 -1.12
C SER A 71 -12.20 -8.91 -1.07
N GLU A 72 -13.26 -8.52 -1.77
CA GLU A 72 -14.56 -9.21 -1.75
C GLU A 72 -14.54 -10.60 -2.38
N ILE A 73 -13.91 -10.77 -3.55
CA ILE A 73 -13.91 -12.05 -4.26
C ILE A 73 -13.14 -13.13 -3.49
N PRO A 74 -11.86 -12.92 -3.09
CA PRO A 74 -11.14 -13.91 -2.29
C PRO A 74 -11.76 -14.15 -0.91
N ALA A 75 -12.45 -13.15 -0.37
CA ALA A 75 -13.21 -13.28 0.86
C ALA A 75 -14.55 -14.00 0.70
N GLN A 76 -15.00 -14.29 -0.53
CA GLN A 76 -16.34 -14.80 -0.84
C GLN A 76 -17.44 -13.95 -0.20
N LYS A 77 -17.26 -12.62 -0.26
CA LYS A 77 -18.12 -11.60 0.38
C LYS A 77 -18.26 -11.75 1.90
N ASN A 78 -17.42 -12.55 2.55
CA ASN A 78 -17.44 -12.69 4.00
C ASN A 78 -16.82 -11.44 4.66
N LYS A 79 -17.65 -10.64 5.35
CA LYS A 79 -17.24 -9.39 5.99
C LYS A 79 -15.99 -9.52 6.87
N LYS A 80 -15.90 -10.57 7.71
CA LYS A 80 -14.74 -10.78 8.60
C LYS A 80 -13.44 -11.07 7.83
N LYS A 81 -13.54 -11.74 6.67
CA LYS A 81 -12.37 -11.99 5.82
C LYS A 81 -11.95 -10.71 5.09
N ILE A 82 -12.91 -9.91 4.60
CA ILE A 82 -12.66 -8.60 3.98
C ILE A 82 -11.95 -7.69 4.99
N ASP A 83 -12.50 -7.52 6.19
CA ASP A 83 -11.91 -6.70 7.26
C ASP A 83 -10.47 -7.14 7.59
N LYS A 84 -10.21 -8.45 7.53
CA LYS A 84 -8.87 -9.01 7.75
C LYS A 84 -7.91 -8.68 6.61
N ILE A 85 -8.34 -8.85 5.36
CA ILE A 85 -7.54 -8.46 4.18
C ILE A 85 -7.22 -6.97 4.25
N ASP A 86 -8.23 -6.13 4.48
CA ASP A 86 -8.10 -4.69 4.52
C ASP A 86 -7.15 -4.24 5.62
N LYS A 87 -7.26 -4.82 6.83
CA LYS A 87 -6.33 -4.55 7.94
C LYS A 87 -4.89 -4.96 7.61
N LEU A 88 -4.70 -6.14 7.02
CA LEU A 88 -3.37 -6.65 6.69
C LEU A 88 -2.71 -5.86 5.57
N ALA A 89 -3.47 -5.52 4.53
CA ALA A 89 -3.01 -4.78 3.36
C ALA A 89 -2.89 -3.27 3.63
N GLY A 90 -3.64 -2.77 4.63
CA GLY A 90 -3.81 -1.35 4.82
C GLY A 90 -4.67 -0.71 3.75
N ASN A 91 -5.68 -1.44 3.26
CA ASN A 91 -6.68 -0.89 2.34
C ASN A 91 -7.45 0.21 3.06
N HIS A 92 -7.91 1.19 2.29
CA HIS A 92 -8.56 2.39 2.81
C HIS A 92 -7.60 3.19 3.72
N ARG A 93 -6.87 4.11 3.11
CA ARG A 93 -5.77 4.81 3.77
C ARG A 93 -5.73 6.28 3.38
N TRP A 94 -5.21 7.09 4.28
CA TRP A 94 -4.75 8.45 3.95
C TRP A 94 -3.41 8.33 3.24
N ASN A 95 -3.29 8.84 2.01
CA ASN A 95 -1.97 9.09 1.43
C ASN A 95 -1.65 10.58 1.57
N MET A 96 -0.41 10.86 1.92
CA MET A 96 0.07 12.20 2.14
C MET A 96 1.43 12.33 1.48
N ARG A 97 1.67 13.51 0.90
CA ARG A 97 2.94 13.84 0.27
C ARG A 97 3.40 15.23 0.67
N TRP A 98 4.70 15.37 0.83
CA TRP A 98 5.42 16.62 0.99
C TRP A 98 6.40 16.72 -0.16
N PHE A 99 6.29 17.77 -0.97
CA PHE A 99 7.11 17.93 -2.17
C PHE A 99 7.45 19.40 -2.43
N ARG A 100 8.55 19.68 -3.13
CA ARG A 100 8.98 21.05 -3.45
C ARG A 100 9.53 21.14 -4.88
N PRO A 101 8.67 21.27 -5.91
CA PRO A 101 9.13 21.35 -7.29
C PRO A 101 10.05 22.57 -7.50
N PRO A 102 11.11 22.46 -8.32
CA PRO A 102 11.47 21.31 -9.16
C PRO A 102 12.35 20.25 -8.46
N ASP A 103 12.56 20.34 -7.13
CA ASP A 103 13.36 19.36 -6.41
C ASP A 103 12.70 17.97 -6.49
N THR A 104 13.53 16.95 -6.65
CA THR A 104 13.08 15.55 -6.65
C THR A 104 12.93 14.98 -5.24
N ASP A 105 13.30 15.75 -4.21
CA ASP A 105 13.08 15.36 -2.82
C ASP A 105 11.57 15.44 -2.51
N GLU A 106 10.97 14.28 -2.29
CA GLU A 106 9.56 14.13 -1.95
C GLU A 106 9.43 13.04 -0.90
N ILE A 107 8.58 13.28 0.11
CA ILE A 107 8.23 12.30 1.12
C ILE A 107 6.76 11.95 0.95
N GLU A 108 6.50 10.68 0.70
CA GLU A 108 5.17 10.09 0.66
C GLU A 108 4.98 9.22 1.90
N ILE A 109 3.84 9.32 2.58
CA ILE A 109 3.48 8.51 3.75
C ILE A 109 2.00 8.15 3.69
N SER A 110 1.69 6.88 3.98
CA SER A 110 0.30 6.43 4.11
C SER A 110 0.03 5.68 5.40
N TYR A 111 -1.08 6.05 6.06
CA TYR A 111 -1.61 5.36 7.23
C TYR A 111 -2.97 4.75 6.94
N ALA A 112 -3.15 3.49 7.35
CA ALA A 112 -4.46 2.85 7.35
C ALA A 112 -5.42 3.56 8.32
N LYS A 113 -6.72 3.29 8.18
CA LYS A 113 -7.77 3.81 9.08
C LYS A 113 -7.47 3.59 10.57
N ASP A 114 -6.84 2.47 10.93
CA ASP A 114 -6.50 2.14 12.31
C ASP A 114 -5.18 2.79 12.80
N GLY A 115 -4.54 3.60 11.97
CA GLY A 115 -3.31 4.30 12.28
C GLY A 115 -2.03 3.49 12.13
N GLN A 116 -2.10 2.28 11.55
CA GLN A 116 -0.90 1.56 11.14
C GLN A 116 -0.22 2.26 9.96
N LEU A 117 1.12 2.37 10.00
CA LEU A 117 1.92 2.84 8.88
C LEU A 117 2.04 1.72 7.83
N ILE A 118 1.52 1.98 6.62
CA ILE A 118 1.41 0.98 5.54
C ILE A 118 2.40 1.27 4.41
N PHE A 119 2.75 2.55 4.26
CA PHE A 119 3.64 3.00 3.21
C PHE A 119 4.43 4.22 3.67
N PHE A 120 5.70 4.26 3.31
CA PHE A 120 6.39 5.52 3.13
C PHE A 120 7.43 5.39 2.03
N ASN A 121 7.80 6.52 1.45
CA ASN A 121 8.85 6.62 0.45
C ASN A 121 9.49 8.00 0.57
N HIS A 122 10.77 8.03 0.91
CA HIS A 122 11.60 9.22 0.78
C HIS A 122 12.33 9.15 -0.56
N ILE A 123 11.78 9.87 -1.52
CA ILE A 123 12.33 10.00 -2.87
C ILE A 123 13.44 11.03 -2.78
N ILE A 124 14.66 10.64 -3.16
CA ILE A 124 15.85 11.49 -3.11
C ILE A 124 16.59 11.43 -4.45
N PRO A 125 17.38 12.46 -4.80
CA PRO A 125 18.19 12.43 -6.02
C PRO A 125 19.12 11.21 -6.09
N ASP A 126 19.26 10.62 -7.27
CA ASP A 126 20.21 9.52 -7.53
C ASP A 126 21.67 9.92 -7.32
N THR A 127 21.96 11.21 -7.37
CA THR A 127 23.29 11.78 -7.12
C THR A 127 23.60 11.94 -5.64
N LEU A 128 22.61 11.86 -4.74
CA LEU A 128 22.84 12.00 -3.30
C LEU A 128 23.78 10.88 -2.83
N ALA A 129 24.87 11.27 -2.20
CA ALA A 129 25.84 10.33 -1.64
C ALA A 129 25.24 9.56 -0.47
N GLY A 130 25.68 8.32 -0.30
CA GLY A 130 25.31 7.47 0.82
C GLY A 130 26.26 6.30 0.94
N ASP A 131 26.08 5.50 2.00
CA ASP A 131 26.89 4.30 2.18
C ASP A 131 26.68 3.32 1.02
N SER A 132 27.68 2.48 0.77
CA SER A 132 27.60 1.36 -0.18
C SER A 132 27.69 0.06 0.61
N LEU A 133 26.62 -0.28 1.30
CA LEU A 133 26.59 -1.48 2.14
C LEU A 133 26.52 -2.76 1.28
N PRO A 134 27.21 -3.84 1.69
CA PRO A 134 26.95 -5.19 1.18
C PRO A 134 25.47 -5.57 1.37
N GLN A 135 24.91 -6.32 0.41
CA GLN A 135 23.49 -6.70 0.40
C GLN A 135 23.04 -7.40 1.69
N GLU A 136 23.86 -8.28 2.28
CA GLU A 136 23.53 -8.97 3.53
C GLU A 136 23.45 -8.03 4.75
N ILE A 137 24.26 -6.96 4.77
CA ILE A 137 24.16 -5.94 5.82
C ILE A 137 22.89 -5.11 5.62
N ALA A 138 22.62 -4.65 4.40
CA ALA A 138 21.39 -3.93 4.07
C ALA A 138 20.12 -4.77 4.34
N TYR A 139 20.19 -6.08 4.11
CA TYR A 139 19.10 -7.01 4.44
C TYR A 139 18.84 -7.08 5.94
N ASN A 140 19.90 -7.09 6.76
CA ASN A 140 19.76 -7.04 8.22
C ASN A 140 19.18 -5.70 8.69
N VAL A 141 19.56 -4.57 8.08
CA VAL A 141 18.94 -3.26 8.33
C VAL A 141 17.44 -3.32 8.06
N ALA A 142 17.03 -3.89 6.92
CA ALA A 142 15.62 -4.04 6.56
C ALA A 142 14.84 -4.92 7.55
N LYS A 143 15.41 -6.05 7.99
CA LYS A 143 14.77 -6.91 9.00
C LYS A 143 14.64 -6.24 10.36
N ILE A 144 15.66 -5.50 10.80
CA ILE A 144 15.62 -4.74 12.06
C ILE A 144 14.55 -3.66 11.97
N PHE A 145 14.44 -2.96 10.84
CA PHE A 145 13.38 -1.99 10.61
C PHE A 145 11.98 -2.61 10.79
N LEU A 146 11.72 -3.75 10.16
CA LEU A 146 10.41 -4.43 10.25
C LEU A 146 10.05 -4.87 11.68
N LYS A 147 11.04 -5.33 12.45
CA LYS A 147 10.85 -5.74 13.86
C LYS A 147 10.57 -4.57 14.79
N ASN A 148 11.10 -3.39 14.49
CA ASN A 148 10.99 -2.20 15.34
C ASN A 148 9.90 -1.22 14.89
N MET A 149 9.16 -1.56 13.83
CA MET A 149 8.10 -0.71 13.32
C MET A 149 6.96 -0.59 14.36
N PRO A 150 6.43 0.62 14.63
CA PRO A 150 5.33 0.78 15.57
C PRO A 150 4.11 -0.06 15.16
N PHE A 151 3.47 -0.72 16.12
CA PHE A 151 2.30 -1.59 15.90
C PHE A 151 2.56 -2.75 14.92
N SER A 152 3.83 -3.18 14.80
CA SER A 152 4.22 -4.29 13.95
C SER A 152 3.93 -5.63 14.62
N ASP A 153 2.99 -6.39 14.05
CA ASP A 153 2.82 -7.82 14.34
C ASP A 153 3.78 -8.68 13.49
N PHE A 154 4.96 -8.13 13.10
CA PHE A 154 5.89 -8.83 12.22
C PHE A 154 6.51 -10.05 12.91
N VAL A 155 6.15 -11.23 12.43
CA VAL A 155 6.73 -12.51 12.84
C VAL A 155 7.55 -13.07 11.69
N GLU A 156 8.89 -13.09 11.79
CA GLU A 156 9.80 -13.42 10.68
C GLU A 156 9.47 -14.75 9.97
N LYS A 157 9.02 -15.78 10.70
CA LYS A 157 8.62 -17.08 10.12
C LYS A 157 7.36 -17.04 9.25
N ASP A 158 6.54 -15.99 9.38
CA ASP A 158 5.30 -15.82 8.61
C ASP A 158 5.59 -15.18 7.22
N TRP A 159 6.86 -14.92 6.89
CA TRP A 159 7.29 -14.21 5.69
C TRP A 159 8.42 -14.96 4.96
N VAL A 160 8.30 -15.06 3.64
CA VAL A 160 9.29 -15.67 2.75
C VAL A 160 9.91 -14.58 1.88
N ILE A 161 11.24 -14.48 1.87
CA ILE A 161 11.97 -13.58 0.97
C ILE A 161 11.81 -14.09 -0.47
N ILE A 162 11.32 -13.23 -1.36
CA ILE A 162 11.07 -13.58 -2.77
C ILE A 162 11.88 -12.72 -3.74
N ASP A 163 12.42 -11.59 -3.29
CA ASP A 163 13.33 -10.77 -4.08
C ASP A 163 14.43 -10.12 -3.22
N LYS A 164 15.64 -10.10 -3.76
CA LYS A 164 16.81 -9.39 -3.25
C LYS A 164 17.58 -8.81 -4.44
N THR A 165 17.41 -7.52 -4.70
CA THR A 165 18.13 -6.83 -5.78
C THR A 165 18.99 -5.71 -5.23
N GLN A 166 20.07 -5.42 -5.96
CA GLN A 166 20.94 -4.28 -5.71
C GLN A 166 21.10 -3.46 -6.98
N THR A 167 21.20 -2.15 -6.85
CA THR A 167 21.40 -1.22 -7.95
C THR A 167 22.54 -0.27 -7.61
N ASN A 168 23.53 -0.19 -8.49
CA ASN A 168 24.62 0.78 -8.36
C ASN A 168 24.12 2.15 -8.82
N LYS A 169 24.19 3.13 -7.92
CA LYS A 169 24.05 4.56 -8.25
C LYS A 169 25.46 5.17 -8.33
N PRO A 170 25.62 6.39 -8.88
CA PRO A 170 26.93 7.02 -8.98
C PRO A 170 27.68 7.11 -7.65
N ASN A 171 26.98 7.34 -6.54
CA ASN A 171 27.57 7.63 -5.23
C ASN A 171 27.07 6.75 -4.07
N ARG A 172 26.36 5.64 -4.36
CA ARG A 172 25.83 4.69 -3.36
C ARG A 172 25.36 3.38 -4.00
N ILE A 173 25.05 2.38 -3.17
CA ILE A 173 24.33 1.18 -3.59
C ILE A 173 22.94 1.19 -2.95
N ASP A 174 21.93 1.05 -3.79
CA ASP A 174 20.53 0.92 -3.37
C ASP A 174 20.14 -0.56 -3.36
N HIS A 175 19.46 -1.00 -2.30
CA HIS A 175 18.99 -2.37 -2.16
C HIS A 175 17.47 -2.41 -2.14
N TYR A 176 16.90 -3.44 -2.77
CA TYR A 176 15.49 -3.74 -2.72
C TYR A 176 15.26 -5.15 -2.22
N PHE A 177 14.31 -5.27 -1.29
CA PHE A 177 13.94 -6.54 -0.69
C PHE A 177 12.43 -6.68 -0.71
N GLN A 178 11.94 -7.87 -1.05
CA GLN A 178 10.51 -8.15 -1.06
C GLN A 178 10.21 -9.49 -0.38
N TRP A 179 9.25 -9.48 0.51
CA TRP A 179 8.73 -10.66 1.18
C TRP A 179 7.29 -10.90 0.81
N GLU A 180 6.92 -12.18 0.78
CA GLU A 180 5.57 -12.66 0.65
C GLU A 180 5.11 -13.33 1.94
N ASN A 181 3.88 -13.07 2.36
CA ASN A 181 3.33 -13.70 3.56
C ASN A 181 2.95 -15.16 3.26
N ASN A 182 3.45 -16.10 4.08
CA ASN A 182 3.16 -17.53 3.90
C ASN A 182 2.02 -18.04 4.81
N LYS A 183 1.50 -17.19 5.70
CA LYS A 183 0.45 -17.52 6.66
C LYS A 183 -0.94 -17.17 6.15
N TYR A 184 -1.05 -16.09 5.38
CA TYR A 184 -2.32 -15.60 4.84
C TYR A 184 -2.36 -15.84 3.34
N ASN A 185 -3.23 -16.75 2.91
CA ASN A 185 -3.55 -17.00 1.52
C ASN A 185 -5.05 -16.80 1.30
N PHE A 186 -5.39 -16.03 0.27
CA PHE A 186 -6.74 -15.67 -0.12
C PHE A 186 -6.88 -15.93 -1.61
N ASP A 187 -7.21 -17.17 -1.99
CA ASP A 187 -7.34 -17.61 -3.39
C ASP A 187 -6.13 -17.22 -4.25
N ASN A 188 -4.96 -17.71 -3.85
CA ASN A 188 -3.64 -17.41 -4.45
C ASN A 188 -3.21 -15.93 -4.39
N SER A 189 -3.98 -15.09 -3.71
CA SER A 189 -3.60 -13.73 -3.34
C SER A 189 -3.05 -13.72 -1.91
N THR A 190 -2.16 -12.79 -1.60
CA THR A 190 -1.48 -12.75 -0.30
C THR A 190 -1.04 -11.33 0.03
N ILE A 191 -0.39 -11.13 1.18
CA ILE A 191 0.19 -9.85 1.56
C ILE A 191 1.66 -9.85 1.17
N LYS A 192 2.11 -8.78 0.52
CA LYS A 192 3.52 -8.55 0.24
C LYS A 192 4.03 -7.33 1.01
N ILE A 193 5.31 -7.38 1.33
CA ILE A 193 6.06 -6.27 1.91
C ILE A 193 7.29 -6.03 1.04
N SER A 194 7.61 -4.76 0.79
CA SER A 194 8.87 -4.37 0.16
C SER A 194 9.55 -3.23 0.89
N LEU A 195 10.87 -3.25 0.89
CA LEU A 195 11.72 -2.22 1.44
C LEU A 195 12.76 -1.77 0.43
N ARG A 196 13.11 -0.49 0.46
CA ARG A 196 14.34 0.03 -0.16
C ARG A 196 15.28 0.55 0.90
N VAL A 197 16.55 0.19 0.77
CA VAL A 197 17.64 0.66 1.63
C VAL A 197 18.62 1.43 0.76
N HIS A 198 18.79 2.72 1.03
CA HIS A 198 19.81 3.55 0.39
C HIS A 198 20.93 3.74 1.40
N GLY A 199 22.11 3.19 1.11
CA GLY A 199 23.19 3.08 2.09
C GLY A 199 22.75 2.38 3.37
N SER A 200 22.73 3.09 4.50
CA SER A 200 22.34 2.56 5.81
C SER A 200 20.91 2.88 6.24
N GLN A 201 20.11 3.53 5.38
CA GLN A 201 18.77 3.97 5.73
C GLN A 201 17.68 3.27 4.91
N VAL A 202 16.64 2.78 5.61
CA VAL A 202 15.37 2.42 4.95
C VAL A 202 14.68 3.68 4.51
N VAL A 203 14.56 3.86 3.19
CA VAL A 203 13.93 5.02 2.57
C VAL A 203 12.53 4.70 2.04
N ARG A 204 12.23 3.41 1.83
CA ARG A 204 10.89 2.98 1.41
C ARG A 204 10.44 1.75 2.17
N PHE A 205 9.18 1.75 2.57
CA PHE A 205 8.44 0.60 3.04
C PHE A 205 7.09 0.59 2.33
N HIS A 206 6.63 -0.58 1.90
CA HIS A 206 5.29 -0.74 1.36
C HIS A 206 4.75 -2.10 1.77
N ARG A 207 3.54 -2.12 2.33
CA ARG A 207 2.74 -3.34 2.52
C ARG A 207 1.48 -3.23 1.68
N TRP A 208 1.11 -4.30 0.98
CA TRP A 208 -0.06 -4.33 0.12
C TRP A 208 -0.64 -5.73 -0.04
N PHE A 209 -1.89 -5.80 -0.48
CA PHE A 209 -2.51 -7.02 -0.97
C PHE A 209 -2.01 -7.29 -2.39
N GLU A 210 -1.30 -8.39 -2.60
CA GLU A 210 -0.94 -8.85 -3.92
C GLU A 210 -2.06 -9.76 -4.45
N GLU A 211 -2.71 -9.30 -5.51
CA GLU A 211 -3.73 -10.07 -6.21
C GLU A 211 -3.10 -11.19 -7.05
N SER A 212 -3.78 -12.34 -7.10
CA SER A 212 -3.47 -13.37 -8.07
C SER A 212 -3.66 -12.86 -9.51
N GLU A 213 -2.94 -13.46 -10.47
CA GLU A 213 -3.08 -13.10 -11.88
C GLU A 213 -4.49 -13.37 -12.41
N GLU A 214 -5.11 -14.45 -11.93
CA GLU A 214 -6.51 -14.78 -12.23
C GLU A 214 -7.46 -13.68 -11.76
N LEU A 215 -7.31 -13.21 -10.52
CA LEU A 215 -8.15 -12.16 -9.96
C LEU A 215 -7.99 -10.84 -10.73
N LYS A 216 -6.76 -10.45 -11.06
CA LYS A 216 -6.46 -9.28 -11.91
C LYS A 216 -7.12 -9.39 -13.28
N THR A 217 -6.97 -10.54 -13.95
CA THR A 217 -7.55 -10.78 -15.27
C THR A 217 -9.08 -10.70 -15.24
N GLN A 218 -9.69 -11.27 -14.19
CA GLN A 218 -11.13 -11.24 -14.01
C GLN A 218 -11.65 -9.81 -13.78
N PHE A 219 -10.97 -9.03 -12.93
CA PHE A 219 -11.30 -7.62 -12.70
C PHE A 219 -11.24 -6.81 -14.00
N ILE A 220 -10.15 -6.95 -14.76
CA ILE A 220 -9.99 -6.26 -16.04
C ILE A 220 -11.11 -6.62 -17.02
N SER A 221 -11.40 -7.92 -17.15
CA SER A 221 -12.46 -8.39 -18.03
C SER A 221 -13.82 -7.80 -17.65
N TRP A 222 -14.13 -7.74 -16.35
CA TRP A 222 -15.41 -7.21 -15.88
C TRP A 222 -15.54 -5.71 -16.10
N GLY A 223 -14.47 -4.96 -15.86
CA GLY A 223 -14.49 -3.53 -16.11
C GLY A 223 -14.66 -3.17 -17.58
N ILE A 224 -13.98 -3.87 -18.49
CA ILE A 224 -14.17 -3.70 -19.95
C ILE A 224 -15.62 -3.99 -20.34
N ILE A 225 -16.22 -5.04 -19.75
CA ILE A 225 -17.63 -5.37 -19.99
C ILE A 225 -18.56 -4.25 -19.49
N SER A 226 -18.29 -3.70 -18.30
CA SER A 226 -19.09 -2.58 -17.75
C SER A 226 -19.05 -1.37 -18.68
N ASP A 227 -17.84 -0.93 -19.06
CA ASP A 227 -17.66 0.23 -19.93
C ASP A 227 -18.34 0.04 -21.30
N PHE A 228 -18.43 -1.19 -21.81
CA PHE A 228 -19.15 -1.48 -23.06
C PHE A 228 -20.67 -1.27 -22.94
N PHE A 229 -21.26 -1.54 -21.78
CA PHE A 229 -22.70 -1.37 -21.54
C PHE A 229 -23.09 0.03 -21.06
N ASP A 230 -22.13 0.80 -20.57
CA ASP A 230 -22.34 2.18 -20.09
C ASP A 230 -22.23 3.25 -21.21
N ASN A 231 -21.90 2.83 -22.45
CA ASN A 231 -21.90 3.66 -23.67
C ASN A 231 -23.17 3.43 -24.52
#